data_AF-A0A5B1M4A9-F1
#
_entry.id   AF-A0A5B1M4A9-F1
#
_cell.length_a   1.000
_cell.length_b   1.000
_cell.length_c   1.000
_cell.angle_alpha   90.00
_cell.angle_beta   90.00
_cell.angle_gamma   90.00
#
_symmetry.space_group_name_H-M   'P 1'
#
loop_
_entity.id
_entity.type
_entity.pdbx_description
1 polymer ?
#
loop_
_entity_poly.entity_id
_entity_poly.type
_entity_poly.pdbx_seq_one_letter_code
_entity_poly.pdbx_strand_id
1 'polypeptide(L)'
;MRAQDYSDDQLVASIAAAAAELGEPLTAGAYDGWQRSRDAASPALLIRRFGSWIEACNRAGVATNKTRSTSRRWSDDEIVGIVATYLRAPGSTGSFADYSAWARTQDGAPSGATLRQRLPWAELKSRAEKA
;
A
#
# COMPACT_ATOMS: atom_id res chain seq x y z
N MET A 1 28.40 -10.61 3.64
CA MET A 1 27.02 -11.13 3.50
C MET A 1 26.77 -11.30 2.01
N ARG A 2 26.62 -12.53 1.50
CA ARG A 2 26.42 -12.77 0.06
C ARG A 2 25.03 -12.28 -0.33
N ALA A 3 24.95 -11.39 -1.30
CA ALA A 3 23.70 -11.16 -2.01
C ALA A 3 23.45 -12.44 -2.82
N GLN A 4 22.47 -13.24 -2.43
CA GLN A 4 22.01 -14.33 -3.27
C GLN A 4 21.29 -13.73 -4.47
N ASP A 5 21.78 -14.00 -5.68
CA ASP A 5 21.10 -13.64 -6.92
C ASP A 5 20.03 -14.70 -7.19
N TYR A 6 18.78 -14.35 -6.92
CA TYR A 6 17.62 -15.18 -7.27
C TYR A 6 17.13 -14.84 -8.68
N SER A 7 16.90 -15.87 -9.51
CA SER A 7 16.18 -15.70 -10.77
C SER A 7 14.68 -15.53 -10.52
N ASP A 8 13.96 -14.93 -11.46
CA ASP A 8 12.50 -14.75 -11.35
C ASP A 8 11.77 -16.10 -11.18
N ASP A 9 12.25 -17.15 -11.85
CA ASP A 9 11.71 -18.51 -11.72
C ASP A 9 11.94 -19.09 -10.33
N GLN A 10 13.11 -18.88 -9.72
CA GLN A 10 13.38 -19.34 -8.35
C GLN A 10 12.49 -18.62 -7.33
N LEU A 11 12.24 -17.32 -7.55
CA LEU A 11 11.35 -16.52 -6.72
C LEU A 11 9.90 -17.00 -6.81
N VAL A 12 9.42 -17.27 -8.02
CA VAL A 12 8.09 -17.83 -8.27
C VAL A 12 7.96 -19.23 -7.66
N ALA A 13 8.95 -20.10 -7.86
CA ALA A 13 8.96 -21.44 -7.31
C ALA A 13 8.93 -21.44 -5.78
N SER A 14 9.62 -20.50 -5.13
CA SER A 14 9.60 -20.34 -3.66
C SER A 14 8.21 -19.99 -3.15
N ILE A 15 7.47 -19.12 -3.85
CA ILE A 15 6.09 -18.75 -3.49
C ILE A 15 5.16 -19.96 -3.66
N ALA A 16 5.28 -20.70 -4.76
CA ALA A 16 4.47 -21.90 -5.00
C ALA A 16 4.74 -23.00 -3.96
N ALA A 17 6.01 -23.22 -3.59
CA ALA A 17 6.37 -24.18 -2.54
C ALA A 17 5.78 -23.78 -1.18
N ALA A 18 5.85 -22.50 -0.81
CA ALA A 18 5.24 -22.01 0.42
C ALA A 18 3.72 -22.18 0.44
N ALA A 19 3.05 -21.93 -0.69
CA ALA A 19 1.61 -22.13 -0.82
C ALA A 19 1.22 -23.62 -0.73
N ALA A 20 2.00 -24.52 -1.31
CA ALA A 20 1.78 -25.95 -1.21
C ALA A 20 1.90 -26.47 0.24
N GLU A 21 2.80 -25.88 1.04
CA GLU A 21 3.01 -26.28 2.44
C GLU A 21 2.03 -25.60 3.42
N LEU A 22 1.76 -24.31 3.24
CA LEU A 22 0.97 -23.51 4.18
C LEU A 22 -0.51 -23.37 3.79
N GLY A 23 -0.84 -23.70 2.54
CA GLY A 23 -2.15 -23.47 1.95
C GLY A 23 -2.36 -22.05 1.43
N GLU A 24 -3.47 -21.89 0.72
CA GLU A 24 -3.92 -20.63 0.14
C GLU A 24 -5.17 -20.10 0.88
N PRO A 25 -5.34 -18.77 1.01
CA PRO A 25 -4.51 -17.71 0.44
C PRO A 25 -3.19 -17.49 1.20
N LEU A 26 -2.08 -17.46 0.47
CA LEU A 26 -0.75 -17.25 1.05
C LEU A 26 -0.55 -15.78 1.40
N THR A 27 -0.35 -15.45 2.67
CA THR A 27 -0.08 -14.07 3.11
C THR A 27 1.42 -13.77 3.12
N ALA A 28 1.80 -12.51 2.91
CA ALA A 28 3.19 -12.08 3.00
C ALA A 28 3.83 -12.40 4.38
N GLY A 29 3.04 -12.31 5.46
CA GLY A 29 3.51 -12.66 6.81
C GLY A 29 3.72 -14.16 7.01
N ALA A 30 2.82 -15.00 6.48
CA ALA A 30 2.99 -16.45 6.53
C ALA A 30 4.22 -16.90 5.72
N TYR A 31 4.39 -16.35 4.52
CA TYR A 31 5.59 -16.58 3.71
C TYR A 31 6.86 -16.08 4.40
N ASP A 32 6.82 -14.89 5.05
CA ASP A 32 7.98 -14.38 5.79
C ASP A 32 8.40 -15.31 6.95
N GLY A 33 7.44 -15.90 7.64
CA GLY A 33 7.74 -16.94 8.64
C GLY A 33 8.34 -18.19 8.01
N TRP A 34 7.77 -18.65 6.89
CA TRP A 34 8.19 -19.86 6.18
C TRP A 34 9.60 -19.76 5.58
N GLN A 35 9.95 -18.61 4.99
CA GLN A 35 11.24 -18.41 4.32
C GLN A 35 12.42 -18.32 5.30
N ARG A 36 12.22 -17.85 6.54
CA ARG A 36 13.31 -17.58 7.49
C ARG A 36 14.15 -18.81 7.85
N SER A 37 13.59 -20.01 7.71
CA SER A 37 14.29 -21.28 7.94
C SER A 37 14.64 -22.02 6.64
N ARG A 38 14.55 -21.36 5.49
CA ARG A 38 14.72 -21.94 4.15
C ARG A 38 15.64 -21.07 3.29
N ASP A 39 16.15 -21.66 2.22
CA ASP A 39 16.90 -20.93 1.20
C ASP A 39 15.94 -20.26 0.21
N ALA A 40 15.17 -19.30 0.73
CA ALA A 40 14.15 -18.59 -0.02
C ALA A 40 14.29 -17.08 0.15
N ALA A 41 13.93 -16.33 -0.88
CA ALA A 41 13.99 -14.88 -0.86
C ALA A 41 13.01 -14.28 0.15
N SER A 42 13.37 -13.12 0.72
CA SER A 42 12.48 -12.37 1.60
C SER A 42 11.30 -11.73 0.83
N PRO A 43 10.15 -11.49 1.49
CA PRO A 43 9.03 -10.78 0.86
C PRO A 43 9.42 -9.40 0.30
N ALA A 44 10.37 -8.71 0.95
CA ALA A 44 10.86 -7.41 0.48
C ALA A 44 11.59 -7.51 -0.86
N LEU A 45 12.38 -8.57 -1.08
CA LEU A 45 13.01 -8.82 -2.38
C LEU A 45 11.95 -9.11 -3.45
N LEU A 46 10.96 -9.95 -3.13
CA LEU A 46 9.85 -10.28 -4.04
C LEU A 46 9.07 -9.03 -4.45
N ILE A 47 8.73 -8.15 -3.50
CA ILE A 47 8.05 -6.88 -3.77
C ILE A 47 8.92 -5.96 -4.61
N ARG A 48 10.22 -5.85 -4.31
CA ARG A 48 11.15 -5.04 -5.11
C ARG A 48 11.27 -5.57 -6.55
N ARG A 49 11.27 -6.88 -6.74
CA ARG A 49 11.44 -7.51 -8.05
C ARG A 49 10.17 -7.48 -8.90
N PHE A 50 9.01 -7.77 -8.28
CA PHE A 50 7.73 -7.93 -8.98
C PHE A 50 6.76 -6.76 -8.78
N GLY A 51 7.14 -5.74 -8.02
CA GLY A 51 6.35 -4.53 -7.76
C GLY A 51 5.38 -4.64 -6.58
N SER A 52 4.79 -5.82 -6.35
CA SER A 52 3.94 -6.06 -5.18
C SER A 52 3.86 -7.55 -4.81
N TRP A 53 3.45 -7.83 -3.57
CA TRP A 53 3.20 -9.20 -3.11
C TRP A 53 2.09 -9.88 -3.92
N ILE A 54 1.02 -9.14 -4.24
CA ILE A 54 -0.08 -9.64 -5.07
C ILE A 54 0.44 -10.06 -6.44
N GLU A 55 1.27 -9.23 -7.05
CA GLU A 55 1.83 -9.51 -8.37
C GLU A 55 2.84 -10.68 -8.34
N ALA A 56 3.60 -10.83 -7.24
CA ALA A 56 4.46 -11.98 -7.03
C ALA A 56 3.65 -13.29 -6.94
N CYS A 57 2.56 -13.30 -6.15
CA CYS A 57 1.64 -14.44 -6.06
C CYS A 57 0.93 -14.73 -7.39
N ASN A 58 0.51 -13.71 -8.13
CA ASN A 58 -0.09 -13.87 -9.46
C ASN A 58 0.87 -14.58 -10.43
N ARG A 59 2.15 -14.18 -10.46
CA ARG A 59 3.17 -14.85 -11.28
C ARG A 59 3.40 -16.31 -10.88
N ALA A 60 3.21 -16.61 -9.60
CA ALA A 60 3.30 -17.98 -9.07
C ALA A 60 2.01 -18.80 -9.22
N GLY A 61 0.93 -18.22 -9.73
CA GLY A 61 -0.37 -18.90 -9.81
C GLY A 61 -1.00 -19.19 -8.45
N VAL A 62 -0.56 -18.49 -7.39
CA VAL A 62 -0.97 -18.69 -6.00
C VAL A 62 -1.99 -17.63 -5.60
N ALA A 63 -3.10 -18.03 -4.97
CA ALA A 63 -4.02 -17.06 -4.39
C ALA A 63 -3.40 -16.38 -3.16
N THR A 64 -3.58 -15.07 -3.06
CA THR A 64 -3.21 -14.28 -1.88
C THR A 64 -4.34 -13.36 -1.46
N ASN A 65 -4.35 -12.96 -0.20
CA ASN A 65 -5.30 -11.98 0.28
C ASN A 65 -5.11 -10.66 -0.47
N LYS A 66 -6.21 -10.14 -1.02
CA LYS A 66 -6.23 -8.79 -1.57
C LYS A 66 -5.94 -7.83 -0.43
N THR A 67 -4.75 -7.22 -0.40
CA THR A 67 -4.55 -6.01 0.40
C THR A 67 -5.64 -5.02 0.00
N ARG A 68 -6.48 -4.64 0.96
CA ARG A 68 -7.41 -3.53 0.81
C ARG A 68 -6.54 -2.30 0.64
N SER A 69 -6.31 -1.88 -0.60
CA SER A 69 -5.58 -0.63 -0.82
C SER A 69 -6.38 0.45 -0.11
N THR A 70 -5.79 1.12 0.88
CA THR A 70 -6.44 2.26 1.54
C THR A 70 -6.73 3.36 0.51
N SER A 71 -5.95 3.43 -0.58
CA SER A 71 -6.24 4.28 -1.73
C SER A 71 -7.53 3.95 -2.48
N ARG A 72 -8.10 2.73 -2.34
CA ARG A 72 -9.41 2.38 -2.91
C ARG A 72 -10.58 2.85 -2.04
N ARG A 73 -10.34 3.32 -0.81
CA ARG A 73 -11.43 3.84 0.04
C ARG A 73 -11.93 5.22 -0.39
N TRP A 74 -11.10 5.99 -1.11
CA TRP A 74 -11.47 7.32 -1.59
C TRP A 74 -11.03 7.48 -3.04
N SER A 75 -11.95 7.82 -3.93
CA SER A 75 -11.67 8.39 -5.25
C SER A 75 -10.93 9.73 -5.12
N ASP A 76 -10.31 10.19 -6.20
CA ASP A 76 -9.61 11.47 -6.18
C ASP A 76 -10.58 12.64 -5.90
N ASP A 77 -11.81 12.57 -6.40
CA ASP A 77 -12.85 13.57 -6.15
C ASP A 77 -13.33 13.57 -4.70
N GLU A 78 -13.47 12.40 -4.07
CA GLU A 78 -13.79 12.31 -2.63
C GLU A 78 -12.66 12.93 -1.79
N ILE A 79 -11.40 12.70 -2.16
CA ILE A 79 -10.26 13.32 -1.47
C ILE A 79 -10.32 14.84 -1.63
N VAL A 80 -10.58 15.35 -2.84
CA VAL A 80 -10.73 16.79 -3.09
C VAL A 80 -11.88 17.38 -2.26
N GLY A 81 -13.03 16.70 -2.19
CA GLY A 81 -14.18 17.14 -1.39
C GLY A 81 -13.90 17.17 0.11
N ILE A 82 -13.14 16.19 0.63
CA ILE A 82 -12.72 16.18 2.04
C ILE A 82 -11.74 17.32 2.32
N VAL A 83 -10.78 17.58 1.43
CA VAL A 83 -9.87 18.72 1.56
C VAL A 83 -10.64 20.04 1.50
N ALA A 84 -11.63 20.17 0.62
CA ALA A 84 -12.48 21.36 0.54
C ALA A 84 -13.29 21.57 1.83
N THR A 85 -13.79 20.50 2.44
CA THR A 85 -14.44 20.53 3.75
C THR A 85 -13.49 21.04 4.84
N TYR A 86 -12.25 20.56 4.85
CA TYR A 86 -11.21 21.06 5.76
C TYR A 86 -10.88 22.55 5.52
N LEU A 87 -10.74 22.99 4.26
CA LEU A 87 -10.43 24.39 3.94
C LEU A 87 -11.54 25.36 4.39
N ARG A 88 -12.80 24.89 4.41
CA ARG A 88 -13.95 25.64 4.92
C ARG A 88 -14.14 25.53 6.43
N ALA A 89 -13.40 24.65 7.11
CA ALA A 89 -13.53 24.46 8.55
C ALA A 89 -12.98 25.69 9.32
N PRO A 90 -13.66 26.16 10.38
CA PRO A 90 -13.17 27.24 11.21
C PRO A 90 -11.77 26.94 11.78
N GLY A 91 -10.86 27.91 11.68
CA GLY A 91 -9.49 27.76 12.17
C GLY A 91 -8.54 27.02 11.22
N SER A 92 -9.01 26.59 10.05
CA SER A 92 -8.15 26.02 9.03
C SER A 92 -7.12 27.04 8.53
N THR A 93 -5.85 26.67 8.63
CA THR A 93 -4.71 27.42 8.06
C THR A 93 -4.50 27.12 6.58
N GLY A 94 -5.20 26.09 6.05
CA GLY A 94 -5.00 25.61 4.69
C GLY A 94 -3.61 25.03 4.42
N SER A 95 -2.87 24.67 5.48
CA SER A 95 -1.57 23.99 5.38
C SER A 95 -1.73 22.46 5.45
N PHE A 96 -0.76 21.72 4.90
CA PHE A 96 -0.76 20.26 4.95
C PHE A 96 -0.61 19.71 6.38
N ALA A 97 0.19 20.39 7.21
CA ALA A 97 0.42 19.99 8.59
C ALA A 97 -0.88 20.10 9.41
N ASP A 98 -1.61 21.19 9.22
CA ASP A 98 -2.89 21.43 9.86
C ASP A 98 -3.99 20.49 9.34
N TYR A 99 -4.04 20.23 8.01
CA TYR A 99 -4.91 19.17 7.47
C TYR A 99 -4.63 17.83 8.14
N SER A 100 -3.35 17.48 8.29
CA SER A 100 -2.96 16.21 8.92
C SER A 100 -3.38 16.15 10.39
N ALA A 101 -3.40 17.28 11.11
CA ALA A 101 -3.90 17.35 12.47
C ALA A 101 -5.44 17.21 12.50
N TRP A 102 -6.15 17.97 11.67
CA TRP A 102 -7.59 17.91 11.51
C TRP A 102 -8.08 16.51 11.12
N ALA A 103 -7.45 15.85 10.15
CA ALA A 103 -7.85 14.52 9.68
C ALA A 103 -7.77 13.43 10.76
N ARG A 104 -6.98 13.63 11.83
CA ARG A 104 -6.93 12.70 12.97
C ARG A 104 -8.15 12.80 13.88
N THR A 105 -8.89 13.90 13.83
CA THR A 105 -10.10 14.12 14.64
C THR A 105 -11.38 13.78 13.87
N GLN A 106 -11.28 13.56 12.56
CA GLN A 106 -12.41 13.22 11.71
C GLN A 106 -12.49 11.72 11.48
N ASP A 107 -13.67 11.14 11.70
CA ASP A 107 -13.93 9.77 11.27
C ASP A 107 -14.07 9.73 9.74
N GLY A 108 -13.41 8.78 9.09
CA GLY A 108 -13.46 8.61 7.64
C GLY A 108 -12.63 9.57 6.78
N ALA A 109 -11.84 10.49 7.36
CA ALA A 109 -10.92 11.33 6.59
C ALA A 109 -9.61 10.57 6.25
N PRO A 110 -9.06 10.72 5.02
CA PRO A 110 -7.78 10.12 4.67
C PRO A 110 -6.63 10.81 5.41
N SER A 111 -5.68 10.00 5.88
CA SER A 111 -4.47 10.51 6.53
C SER A 111 -3.61 11.34 5.57
N GLY A 112 -2.78 12.25 6.09
CA GLY A 112 -1.84 13.01 5.26
C GLY A 112 -0.93 12.13 4.38
N ALA A 113 -0.53 10.96 4.87
CA ALA A 113 0.23 9.98 4.08
C ALA A 113 -0.58 9.43 2.91
N THR A 114 -1.89 9.19 3.10
CA THR A 114 -2.81 8.77 2.05
C THR A 114 -2.97 9.84 0.96
N LEU A 115 -3.07 11.13 1.31
CA LEU A 115 -3.17 12.19 0.29
C LEU A 115 -1.91 12.28 -0.55
N ARG A 116 -0.72 12.18 0.07
CA ARG A 116 0.57 12.21 -0.63
C ARG A 116 0.73 11.09 -1.65
N GLN A 117 0.09 9.94 -1.43
CA GLN A 117 0.10 8.83 -2.38
C GLN A 117 -0.80 9.07 -3.60
N ARG A 118 -1.65 10.10 -3.57
CA ARG A 118 -2.66 10.38 -4.60
C ARG A 118 -2.25 11.58 -5.44
N LEU A 119 -2.11 12.75 -4.82
CA LEU A 119 -1.75 14.00 -5.50
C LEU A 119 -0.88 14.91 -4.62
N PRO A 120 -0.04 15.77 -5.20
CA PRO A 120 0.66 16.81 -4.47
C PRO A 120 -0.32 17.74 -3.73
N TRP A 121 0.05 18.21 -2.54
CA TRP A 121 -0.81 19.07 -1.71
C TRP A 121 -1.28 20.34 -2.43
N ALA A 122 -0.39 20.98 -3.19
CA ALA A 122 -0.73 22.20 -3.94
C ALA A 122 -1.84 21.96 -4.97
N GLU A 123 -1.83 20.81 -5.64
CA GLU A 123 -2.85 20.43 -6.61
C GLU A 123 -4.18 20.14 -5.91
N LEU A 124 -4.15 19.39 -4.81
CA LEU A 124 -5.34 19.11 -4.00
C LEU A 124 -6.00 20.38 -3.49
N LYS A 125 -5.20 21.33 -2.98
CA LYS A 125 -5.68 22.62 -2.50
C LYS A 125 -6.30 23.44 -3.64
N SER A 126 -5.62 23.55 -4.78
CA SER A 126 -6.12 24.27 -5.96
C SER A 126 -7.44 23.70 -6.48
N ARG A 127 -7.59 22.37 -6.48
CA ARG A 127 -8.86 21.71 -6.86
C ARG A 127 -9.94 21.92 -5.81
N ALA A 128 -9.61 21.79 -4.53
CA ALA A 128 -10.54 21.93 -3.42
C ALA A 128 -11.07 23.37 -3.26
N GLU A 129 -10.26 24.39 -3.58
CA GLU A 129 -10.70 25.79 -3.58
C GLU A 129 -11.69 26.10 -4.72
N LYS A 130 -11.73 25.25 -5.75
CA LYS A 130 -12.63 25.38 -6.91
C LYS A 130 -13.86 24.47 -6.83
N ALA A 131 -13.98 23.64 -5.78
CA ALA A 131 -15.02 22.63 -5.59
C ALA A 131 -16.06 23.06 -4.55
#